data_AF-A0A955X779-F1
#
_entry.id   AF-A0A955X779-F1
#
_cell.length_a   1.000
_cell.length_b   1.000
_cell.length_c   1.000
_cell.angle_alpha   90.00
_cell.angle_beta   90.00
_cell.angle_gamma   90.00
#
_symmetry.space_group_name_H-M   'P 1'
#
loop_
_entity.id
_entity.type
_entity.pdbx_description
1 polymer ?
#
loop_
_entity_poly.entity_id
_entity_poly.type
_entity_poly.pdbx_seq_one_letter_code
_entity_poly.pdbx_strand_id
1 'polypeptide(L)'
;MTLLRLSLLTCALALAACGSDPGNTDNNNNVDAGTSTLGTVEKGGACTQDSDCKEMDAKCRAGDVCTGALTEAAFQEECAAGGSADCAGLTCVGLRDNVQSKTGICSMRCEEDADCGAGAACVTISGTNKGCLHLCATDADCLNGFACVADPEGRGKACFVEPV
;
A
#
# COMPACT_ATOMS: atom_id res chain seq x y z
N MET A 1 -46.17 59.53 1.33
CA MET A 1 -45.60 59.49 -0.04
C MET A 1 -45.09 58.10 -0.29
N THR A 2 -45.75 57.42 -1.21
CA THR A 2 -45.51 56.08 -1.75
C THR A 2 -44.16 56.02 -2.46
N LEU A 3 -43.39 54.95 -2.28
CA LEU A 3 -42.73 54.23 -3.39
C LEU A 3 -42.13 52.90 -2.93
N LEU A 4 -42.78 51.85 -3.40
CA LEU A 4 -42.43 50.44 -3.42
C LEU A 4 -41.28 50.22 -4.42
N ARG A 5 -40.21 49.48 -4.07
CA ARG A 5 -39.48 48.60 -5.01
C ARG A 5 -38.83 47.41 -4.30
N LEU A 6 -39.43 46.26 -4.58
CA LEU A 6 -38.94 44.91 -4.39
C LEU A 6 -37.81 44.62 -5.40
N SER A 7 -36.69 44.04 -4.99
CA SER A 7 -35.81 43.22 -5.84
C SER A 7 -34.93 42.34 -4.95
N LEU A 8 -35.30 41.05 -4.87
CA LEU A 8 -34.40 39.99 -4.45
C LEU A 8 -33.29 39.87 -5.51
N LEU A 9 -32.03 39.91 -5.09
CA LEU A 9 -30.92 39.41 -5.89
C LEU A 9 -30.01 38.60 -4.97
N THR A 10 -30.07 37.28 -5.16
CA THR A 10 -29.18 36.27 -4.60
C THR A 10 -27.75 36.54 -5.05
N CYS A 11 -26.85 36.82 -4.11
CA CYS A 11 -25.42 36.82 -4.36
C CYS A 11 -24.86 35.44 -3.97
N ALA A 12 -24.78 34.55 -4.95
CA ALA A 12 -23.80 33.48 -4.95
C ALA A 12 -22.45 34.10 -5.31
N LEU A 13 -21.44 33.96 -4.46
CA LEU A 13 -20.03 33.94 -4.87
C LEU A 13 -19.18 33.42 -3.72
N ALA A 14 -18.55 32.28 -4.01
CA ALA A 14 -17.64 31.53 -3.18
C ALA A 14 -16.36 32.33 -2.89
N LEU A 15 -15.92 32.29 -1.62
CA LEU A 15 -14.55 32.61 -1.24
C LEU A 15 -13.77 31.29 -1.09
N ALA A 16 -12.83 31.02 -1.98
CA ALA A 16 -11.42 30.73 -1.63
C ALA A 16 -10.62 30.34 -2.87
N ALA A 17 -9.44 30.96 -2.98
CA ALA A 17 -8.50 31.00 -4.09
C ALA A 17 -7.91 29.66 -4.55
N CYS A 18 -7.57 29.57 -5.84
CA CYS A 18 -6.22 29.20 -6.30
C CYS A 18 -6.09 29.60 -7.78
N GLY A 19 -5.10 30.44 -8.09
CA GLY A 19 -4.76 30.83 -9.45
C GLY A 19 -4.06 29.69 -10.19
N SER A 20 -4.46 29.46 -11.43
CA SER A 20 -3.71 28.62 -12.35
C SER A 20 -2.72 29.51 -13.11
N ASP A 21 -1.43 29.38 -12.78
CA ASP A 21 -0.35 29.86 -13.65
C ASP A 21 -0.16 28.87 -14.82
N PRO A 22 0.04 29.34 -16.06
CA PRO A 22 0.18 28.50 -17.23
C PRO A 22 1.66 28.16 -17.53
N GLY A 23 1.95 26.88 -17.72
CA GLY A 23 3.05 26.37 -18.55
C GLY A 23 4.37 26.06 -17.84
N ASN A 24 4.75 24.77 -17.82
CA ASN A 24 6.12 24.36 -18.07
C ASN A 24 6.16 22.90 -18.58
N THR A 25 6.78 22.69 -19.73
CA THR A 25 7.11 21.38 -20.31
C THR A 25 8.59 21.12 -20.07
N ASP A 26 8.94 20.22 -19.15
CA ASP A 26 10.30 19.72 -19.03
C ASP A 26 10.36 18.19 -19.11
N ASN A 27 10.96 17.74 -20.20
CA ASN A 27 11.49 16.40 -20.39
C ASN A 27 12.76 16.26 -19.54
N ASN A 28 12.68 15.67 -18.34
CA ASN A 28 13.87 15.19 -17.65
C ASN A 28 13.56 14.10 -16.61
N ASN A 29 14.48 13.15 -16.53
CA ASN A 29 14.61 12.12 -15.51
C ASN A 29 14.65 12.79 -14.12
N ASN A 30 13.48 12.95 -13.49
CA ASN A 30 13.36 13.44 -12.13
C ASN A 30 12.10 12.84 -11.54
N VAL A 31 12.26 12.11 -10.44
CA VAL A 31 11.19 11.48 -9.68
C VAL A 31 10.38 12.60 -9.03
N ASP A 32 9.45 13.17 -9.79
CA ASP A 32 8.44 14.07 -9.25
C ASP A 32 7.58 13.26 -8.30
N ALA A 33 7.59 13.66 -7.03
CA ALA A 33 6.64 13.26 -6.00
C ALA A 33 5.25 13.85 -6.35
N GLY A 34 4.77 13.47 -7.53
CA GLY A 34 3.50 13.89 -8.08
C GLY A 34 2.41 13.42 -7.13
N THR A 35 1.54 14.35 -6.76
CA THR A 35 0.21 14.09 -6.26
C THR A 35 -0.44 13.02 -7.15
N SER A 36 -0.27 11.75 -6.77
CA SER A 36 -0.94 10.63 -7.40
C SER A 36 -2.41 10.94 -7.22
N THR A 37 -3.12 11.21 -8.31
CA THR A 37 -4.57 11.24 -8.30
C THR A 37 -5.00 9.83 -7.89
N LEU A 38 -5.24 9.66 -6.60
CA LEU A 38 -5.78 8.43 -6.04
C LEU A 38 -7.05 8.13 -6.81
N GLY A 39 -7.19 6.87 -7.25
CA GLY A 39 -8.37 6.45 -7.98
C GLY A 39 -9.58 6.31 -7.04
N THR A 40 -10.62 5.67 -7.54
CA THR A 40 -11.87 5.47 -6.78
C THR A 40 -12.11 4.01 -6.40
N VAL A 41 -11.27 3.09 -6.86
CA VAL A 41 -11.43 1.66 -6.60
C VAL A 41 -10.91 1.35 -5.20
N GLU A 42 -11.80 0.84 -4.35
CA GLU A 42 -11.45 0.37 -3.01
C GLU A 42 -10.59 -0.90 -3.08
N LYS A 43 -9.89 -1.20 -1.98
CA LYS A 43 -9.20 -2.47 -1.75
C LYS A 43 -10.08 -3.68 -2.12
N GLY A 44 -9.51 -4.63 -2.87
CA GLY A 44 -10.24 -5.80 -3.36
C GLY A 44 -11.12 -5.55 -4.59
N GLY A 45 -11.27 -4.30 -5.03
CA GLY A 45 -12.00 -3.93 -6.24
C GLY A 45 -11.17 -4.08 -7.51
N ALA A 46 -11.83 -4.14 -8.66
CA ALA A 46 -11.17 -4.39 -9.94
C ALA A 46 -10.43 -3.16 -10.48
N CYS A 47 -9.25 -3.35 -11.06
CA CYS A 47 -8.39 -2.30 -11.59
C CYS A 47 -7.66 -2.73 -12.85
N THR A 48 -7.12 -1.77 -13.59
CA THR A 48 -6.28 -1.97 -14.78
C THR A 48 -4.90 -1.33 -14.65
N GLN A 49 -4.77 -0.35 -13.76
CA GLN A 49 -3.53 0.35 -13.44
C GLN A 49 -3.50 0.80 -11.98
N ASP A 50 -2.30 1.04 -11.43
CA ASP A 50 -2.12 1.43 -10.02
C ASP A 50 -2.94 2.66 -9.62
N SER A 51 -3.08 3.64 -10.52
CA SER A 51 -3.83 4.88 -10.25
C SER A 51 -5.35 4.68 -10.16
N ASP A 52 -5.87 3.49 -10.45
CA ASP A 52 -7.28 3.18 -10.24
C ASP A 52 -7.60 2.99 -8.75
N CYS A 53 -6.58 2.62 -7.97
CA CYS A 53 -6.71 2.31 -6.56
C CYS A 53 -6.77 3.58 -5.71
N LYS A 54 -7.72 3.57 -4.77
CA LYS A 54 -8.05 4.72 -3.93
C LYS A 54 -7.06 4.93 -2.79
N GLU A 55 -6.41 3.87 -2.32
CA GLU A 55 -5.43 3.97 -1.25
C GLU A 55 -4.06 4.41 -1.76
N MET A 56 -3.35 5.21 -0.97
CA MET A 56 -1.98 5.62 -1.30
C MET A 56 -1.06 4.40 -1.31
N ASP A 57 -0.17 4.35 -2.29
CA ASP A 57 0.75 3.23 -2.55
C ASP A 57 0.08 1.89 -2.85
N ALA A 58 -1.25 1.85 -3.01
CA ALA A 58 -1.93 0.66 -3.49
C ALA A 58 -1.52 0.34 -4.93
N LYS A 59 -1.49 -0.96 -5.24
CA LYS A 59 -1.06 -1.49 -6.52
C LYS A 59 -2.18 -2.25 -7.18
N CYS A 60 -2.19 -2.19 -8.51
CA CYS A 60 -3.03 -3.03 -9.34
C CYS A 60 -2.22 -4.22 -9.84
N ARG A 61 -2.43 -5.42 -9.27
CA ARG A 61 -1.57 -6.60 -9.55
C ARG A 61 -2.37 -7.88 -9.81
N ALA A 62 -1.66 -8.81 -10.46
CA ALA A 62 -1.97 -10.21 -10.80
C ALA A 62 -3.36 -10.69 -10.39
N GLY A 63 -4.37 -10.28 -11.17
CA GLY A 63 -5.78 -10.55 -10.90
C GLY A 63 -6.71 -9.38 -11.18
N ASP A 64 -6.16 -8.23 -11.63
CA ASP A 64 -6.91 -7.00 -11.91
C ASP A 64 -7.61 -6.49 -10.66
N VAL A 65 -6.97 -6.59 -9.48
CA VAL A 65 -7.53 -6.19 -8.19
C VAL A 65 -6.60 -5.23 -7.44
N CYS A 66 -7.17 -4.17 -6.88
CA CYS A 66 -6.46 -3.23 -6.03
C CYS A 66 -6.05 -3.88 -4.70
N THR A 67 -4.78 -3.76 -4.36
CA THR A 67 -4.33 -3.97 -2.98
C THR A 67 -4.86 -2.87 -2.07
N GLY A 68 -4.69 -3.04 -0.75
CA GLY A 68 -4.72 -1.88 0.16
C GLY A 68 -3.40 -1.13 0.13
N ALA A 69 -3.27 -0.13 1.00
CA ALA A 69 -2.02 0.58 1.23
C ALA A 69 -0.91 -0.40 1.66
N LEU A 70 0.24 -0.32 0.97
CA LEU A 70 1.41 -1.15 1.23
C LEU A 70 2.19 -0.60 2.44
N THR A 71 1.59 -0.78 3.61
CA THR A 71 2.13 -0.33 4.89
C THR A 71 2.76 -1.47 5.67
N GLU A 72 3.48 -1.13 6.73
CA GLU A 72 3.96 -2.06 7.75
C GLU A 72 2.90 -3.10 8.17
N ALA A 73 1.68 -2.63 8.46
CA ALA A 73 0.60 -3.48 8.92
C ALA A 73 0.13 -4.47 7.85
N ALA A 74 0.20 -4.10 6.57
CA ALA A 74 -0.25 -4.95 5.46
C ALA A 74 0.62 -6.20 5.28
N PHE A 75 1.90 -6.12 5.64
CA PHE A 75 2.83 -7.26 5.56
C PHE A 75 3.01 -8.02 6.87
N GLN A 76 2.24 -7.68 7.90
CA GLN A 76 2.29 -8.30 9.22
C GLN A 76 0.89 -8.74 9.67
N GLU A 77 0.05 -9.09 8.70
CA GLU A 77 -1.27 -9.68 8.91
C GLU A 77 -1.16 -11.21 8.78
N GLU A 78 -1.66 -11.91 9.79
CA GLU A 78 -1.74 -13.37 9.74
C GLU A 78 -2.94 -13.80 8.89
N CYS A 79 -2.72 -14.81 8.05
CA CYS A 79 -3.76 -15.39 7.21
C CYS A 79 -3.75 -16.91 7.33
N ALA A 80 -4.93 -17.54 7.16
CA ALA A 80 -5.00 -18.99 7.09
C ALA A 80 -4.63 -19.45 5.68
N ALA A 81 -3.75 -20.46 5.57
CA ALA A 81 -3.33 -21.01 4.29
C ALA A 81 -4.54 -21.40 3.42
N GLY A 82 -4.71 -20.69 2.28
CA GLY A 82 -5.79 -20.92 1.32
C GLY A 82 -6.83 -19.81 1.20
N GLY A 83 -6.80 -18.77 2.05
CA GLY A 83 -7.69 -17.60 1.95
C GLY A 83 -6.96 -16.35 1.44
N SER A 84 -7.15 -15.96 0.17
CA SER A 84 -6.77 -14.61 -0.30
C SER A 84 -7.71 -13.51 0.20
N ALA A 85 -8.87 -13.89 0.72
CA ALA A 85 -9.85 -12.98 1.30
C ALA A 85 -9.29 -12.23 2.53
N ASP A 86 -8.45 -12.90 3.32
CA ASP A 86 -7.89 -12.34 4.56
C ASP A 86 -6.84 -11.26 4.26
N CYS A 87 -6.14 -11.40 3.13
CA CYS A 87 -5.04 -10.51 2.75
C CYS A 87 -5.49 -9.34 1.87
N ALA A 88 -6.80 -9.21 1.65
CA ALA A 88 -7.45 -8.05 1.06
C ALA A 88 -6.68 -7.46 -0.15
N GLY A 89 -6.45 -8.33 -1.15
CA GLY A 89 -5.74 -8.02 -2.39
C GLY A 89 -4.28 -8.46 -2.40
N LEU A 90 -3.69 -8.80 -1.25
CA LEU A 90 -2.38 -9.46 -1.16
C LEU A 90 -2.50 -10.98 -1.20
N THR A 91 -1.36 -11.66 -1.30
CA THR A 91 -1.30 -13.13 -1.31
C THR A 91 -0.99 -13.65 0.09
N CYS A 92 -1.77 -14.64 0.55
CA CYS A 92 -1.44 -15.37 1.76
C CYS A 92 -0.29 -16.35 1.48
N VAL A 93 0.87 -16.10 2.08
CA VAL A 93 2.02 -17.00 2.03
C VAL A 93 1.93 -17.95 3.21
N GLY A 94 1.71 -19.24 2.93
CA GLY A 94 1.67 -20.28 3.97
C GLY A 94 3.03 -20.44 4.64
N LEU A 95 3.02 -20.50 5.97
CA LEU A 95 4.21 -20.67 6.79
C LEU A 95 4.37 -22.13 7.21
N ARG A 96 5.62 -22.57 7.33
CA ARG A 96 5.95 -23.84 7.99
C ARG A 96 5.83 -23.67 9.50
N ASP A 97 5.87 -24.77 10.23
CA ASP A 97 5.94 -24.75 11.70
C ASP A 97 7.01 -23.77 12.18
N ASN A 98 6.61 -22.92 13.12
CA ASN A 98 7.40 -21.80 13.62
C ASN A 98 7.11 -21.56 15.10
N VAL A 99 8.03 -20.87 15.78
CA VAL A 99 7.95 -20.58 17.22
C VAL A 99 6.68 -19.78 17.56
N GLN A 100 6.27 -18.89 16.66
CA GLN A 100 5.10 -18.01 16.81
C GLN A 100 3.76 -18.74 16.56
N SER A 101 3.78 -20.01 16.14
CA SER A 101 2.58 -20.79 15.79
C SER A 101 1.69 -20.14 14.72
N LYS A 102 2.28 -19.31 13.85
CA LYS A 102 1.59 -18.64 12.74
C LYS A 102 1.32 -19.61 11.60
N THR A 103 0.17 -19.48 10.95
CA THR A 103 -0.19 -20.34 9.80
C THR A 103 0.15 -19.74 8.43
N GLY A 104 0.18 -18.42 8.35
CA GLY A 104 0.43 -17.68 7.11
C GLY A 104 0.72 -16.22 7.38
N ILE A 105 1.22 -15.52 6.36
CA ILE A 105 1.41 -14.07 6.38
C ILE A 105 0.97 -13.46 5.05
N CYS A 106 0.29 -12.31 5.13
CA CYS A 106 -0.05 -11.55 3.95
C CYS A 106 1.19 -10.88 3.37
N SER A 107 1.45 -11.12 2.09
CA SER A 107 2.59 -10.55 1.39
C SER A 107 2.26 -10.28 -0.07
N MET A 108 2.95 -9.31 -0.66
CA MET A 108 2.88 -9.04 -2.08
C MET A 108 4.06 -9.69 -2.80
N ARG A 109 3.81 -10.34 -3.94
CA ARG A 109 4.89 -10.77 -4.83
C ARG A 109 5.62 -9.56 -5.40
N CYS A 110 6.94 -9.61 -5.39
CA CYS A 110 7.81 -8.51 -5.82
C CYS A 110 9.01 -9.06 -6.60
N GLU A 111 9.67 -8.18 -7.34
CA GLU A 111 10.96 -8.45 -7.99
C GLU A 111 12.09 -7.64 -7.33
N GLU A 112 11.77 -6.41 -6.92
CA GLU A 112 12.69 -5.46 -6.27
C GLU A 112 12.04 -4.69 -5.11
N ASP A 113 12.85 -4.04 -4.27
CA ASP A 113 12.38 -3.36 -3.06
C ASP A 113 11.38 -2.23 -3.35
N ALA A 114 11.52 -1.56 -4.49
CA ALA A 114 10.62 -0.50 -4.93
C ALA A 114 9.17 -0.99 -5.14
N ASP A 115 8.97 -2.29 -5.37
CA ASP A 115 7.62 -2.85 -5.46
C ASP A 115 6.90 -2.77 -4.11
N CYS A 116 7.60 -2.88 -2.99
CA CYS A 116 7.02 -3.15 -1.68
C CYS A 116 6.51 -1.93 -0.92
N GLY A 117 6.73 -0.72 -1.44
CA GLY A 117 6.43 0.50 -0.72
C GLY A 117 7.44 0.81 0.39
N ALA A 118 7.23 1.95 1.06
CA ALA A 118 8.19 2.46 2.03
C ALA A 118 8.33 1.56 3.27
N GLY A 119 9.58 1.35 3.71
CA GLY A 119 9.88 0.57 4.92
C GLY A 119 9.76 -0.94 4.75
N ALA A 120 9.47 -1.43 3.55
CA ALA A 120 9.46 -2.85 3.23
C ALA A 120 10.54 -3.20 2.21
N ALA A 121 10.93 -4.47 2.15
CA ALA A 121 11.87 -4.98 1.18
C ALA A 121 11.34 -6.25 0.52
N CYS A 122 11.78 -6.47 -0.70
CA CYS A 122 11.49 -7.66 -1.46
C CYS A 122 12.46 -8.77 -1.09
N VAL A 123 12.03 -9.72 -0.28
CA VAL A 123 12.87 -10.80 0.28
C VAL A 123 12.45 -12.16 -0.24
N THR A 124 13.37 -13.12 -0.23
CA THR A 124 13.07 -14.50 -0.62
C THR A 124 12.46 -15.25 0.56
N ILE A 125 11.17 -15.58 0.45
CA ILE A 125 10.41 -16.22 1.54
C ILE A 125 10.52 -17.76 1.46
N SER A 126 10.54 -18.33 0.26
CA SER A 126 10.66 -19.78 0.08
C SER A 126 11.17 -20.15 -1.31
N GLY A 127 12.37 -20.73 -1.38
CA GLY A 127 12.99 -21.17 -2.64
C GLY A 127 13.23 -19.99 -3.59
N THR A 128 12.42 -19.89 -4.65
CA THR A 128 12.47 -18.78 -5.63
C THR A 128 11.33 -17.77 -5.46
N ASN A 129 10.45 -17.97 -4.48
CA ASN A 129 9.34 -17.05 -4.23
C ASN A 129 9.82 -15.87 -3.40
N LYS A 130 9.75 -14.69 -4.01
CA LYS A 130 9.98 -13.40 -3.35
C LYS A 130 8.67 -12.79 -2.90
N GLY A 131 8.70 -12.13 -1.75
CA GLY A 131 7.58 -11.35 -1.26
C GLY A 131 8.04 -10.16 -0.43
N CYS A 132 7.15 -9.19 -0.30
CA CYS A 132 7.36 -8.00 0.52
C CYS A 132 7.20 -8.32 2.00
N LEU A 133 8.20 -7.96 2.80
CA LEU A 133 8.15 -7.97 4.26
C LEU A 133 8.60 -6.61 4.80
N HIS A 134 8.05 -6.21 5.94
CA HIS A 134 8.46 -4.98 6.61
C HIS A 134 9.87 -5.13 7.20
N LEU A 135 10.72 -4.12 7.03
CA LEU A 135 12.06 -4.09 7.60
C LEU A 135 12.00 -3.77 9.09
N CYS A 136 12.95 -4.32 9.86
CA CYS A 136 13.00 -4.11 11.31
C CYS A 136 14.44 -4.01 11.81
N ALA A 137 14.62 -3.41 12.99
CA ALA A 137 15.87 -3.48 13.73
C ALA A 137 15.78 -4.47 14.89
N THR A 138 14.61 -4.50 15.56
CA THR A 138 14.30 -5.30 16.74
C THR A 138 12.86 -5.84 16.69
N ASP A 139 12.54 -6.83 17.55
CA ASP A 139 11.18 -7.40 17.63
C ASP A 139 10.11 -6.37 18.00
N ALA A 140 10.50 -5.26 18.64
CA ALA A 140 9.56 -4.18 18.97
C ALA A 140 9.04 -3.42 17.73
N ASP A 141 9.74 -3.53 16.61
CA ASP A 141 9.31 -2.96 15.32
C ASP A 141 8.31 -3.88 14.60
N CYS A 142 8.05 -5.08 15.14
CA CYS A 142 7.15 -6.05 14.54
C CYS A 142 5.80 -6.08 15.26
N LEU A 143 4.75 -6.14 14.46
CA LEU A 143 3.36 -6.15 14.87
C LEU A 143 2.84 -7.58 14.98
N ASN A 144 1.68 -7.73 15.63
CA ASN A 144 0.87 -8.96 15.61
C ASN A 144 1.61 -10.25 16.01
N GLY A 145 2.69 -10.13 16.79
CA GLY A 145 3.48 -11.25 17.29
C GLY A 145 4.46 -11.84 16.26
N PHE A 146 4.77 -11.12 15.17
CA PHE A 146 5.92 -11.43 14.33
C PHE A 146 7.22 -11.04 15.03
N ALA A 147 8.34 -11.63 14.60
CA ALA A 147 9.68 -11.40 15.14
C ALA A 147 10.59 -10.81 14.08
N CYS A 148 11.61 -10.07 14.54
CA CYS A 148 12.59 -9.44 13.67
C CYS A 148 13.72 -10.40 13.33
N VAL A 149 13.55 -11.15 12.25
CA VAL A 149 14.48 -12.21 11.84
C VAL A 149 15.40 -11.76 10.72
N ALA A 150 16.59 -12.35 10.64
CA ALA A 150 17.48 -12.10 9.52
C ALA A 150 16.93 -12.73 8.23
N ASP A 151 16.99 -11.98 7.14
CA ASP A 151 16.76 -12.53 5.80
C ASP A 151 17.83 -13.62 5.52
N PRO A 152 17.44 -14.83 5.09
CA PRO A 152 18.38 -15.88 4.67
C PRO A 152 19.41 -15.41 3.63
N GLU A 153 19.09 -14.40 2.81
CA GLU A 153 20.00 -13.83 1.81
C GLU A 153 20.97 -12.78 2.39
N GLY A 154 20.88 -12.47 3.69
CA GLY A 154 21.80 -11.56 4.37
C GLY A 154 21.62 -10.09 4.01
N ARG A 155 20.47 -9.71 3.43
CA ARG A 155 20.19 -8.33 3.02
C ARG A 155 19.71 -7.42 4.14
N GLY A 156 19.38 -7.99 5.30
CA GLY A 156 18.90 -7.24 6.45
C GLY A 156 18.06 -8.11 7.38
N LYS A 157 17.20 -7.45 8.16
CA LYS A 157 16.18 -8.10 8.97
C LYS A 157 14.79 -7.64 8.56
N ALA A 158 13.82 -8.53 8.68
CA ALA A 158 12.44 -8.26 8.39
C ALA A 158 11.51 -8.93 9.42
N CYS A 159 10.31 -8.38 9.58
CA CYS A 159 9.28 -8.95 10.43
C CYS A 159 8.70 -10.22 9.79
N PHE A 160 8.97 -11.35 10.44
CA PHE A 160 8.57 -12.68 9.96
C PHE A 160 8.50 -13.66 11.14
N VAL A 161 8.63 -14.96 10.88
CA VAL A 161 8.59 -16.01 11.88
C VAL A 161 9.94 -16.71 12.04
N GLU A 162 10.19 -17.22 13.25
CA GLU A 162 11.36 -18.02 13.57
C GLU A 162 11.07 -19.51 13.35
N PRO A 163 11.93 -20.24 12.63
CA PRO A 163 11.74 -21.68 12.45
C PRO A 163 11.89 -22.43 13.79
N VAL A 164 11.19 -23.56 13.91
CA VAL A 164 11.37 -24.52 15.02
C VAL A 164 12.56 -25.45 14.82
#